data_AF-A0A3S3MDL7-F1
#
_entry.id   AF-A0A3S3MDL7-F1
#
_cell.length_a   1.000
_cell.length_b   1.000
_cell.length_c   1.000
_cell.angle_alpha   90.00
_cell.angle_beta   90.00
_cell.angle_gamma   90.00
#
_symmetry.space_group_name_H-M   'P 1'
#
loop_
_entity.id
_entity.type
_entity.pdbx_description
1 polymer ?
#
loop_
_entity_poly.entity_id
_entity_poly.type
_entity_poly.pdbx_seq_one_letter_code
_entity_poly.pdbx_strand_id
1 'polypeptide(L)' 'MEDDCANNVIPVLSVMASILSKMIEWCKKHAQMKENNNNSNNEEKEKELRSWDKEFVDLDTDILYHLLVAANYLNI' A
#
# COMPACT_ATOMS: atom_id res chain seq x y z
N MET A 1 27.41 -5.34 -23.26
CA MET A 1 27.28 -4.41 -22.13
C MET A 1 26.31 -3.34 -22.56
N GLU A 2 25.02 -3.57 -22.36
CA GLU A 2 24.05 -2.54 -22.01
C GLU A 2 22.87 -3.30 -21.39
N ASP A 3 22.63 -2.94 -20.15
CA ASP A 3 21.78 -3.58 -19.17
C ASP A 3 20.33 -3.19 -19.51
N ASP A 4 19.62 -4.06 -20.24
CA ASP A 4 18.17 -3.94 -20.51
C ASP A 4 17.35 -4.27 -19.26
N CYS A 5 17.79 -3.76 -18.10
CA CYS A 5 17.18 -3.91 -16.78
C CYS A 5 16.44 -2.62 -16.39
N ALA A 6 15.76 -1.97 -17.33
CA ALA A 6 15.01 -0.75 -17.04
C ALA A 6 13.63 -0.63 -17.71
N ASN A 7 13.15 -1.63 -18.45
CA ASN A 7 11.81 -1.57 -19.05
C ASN A 7 10.83 -2.62 -18.49
N ASN A 8 11.00 -3.00 -17.22
CA ASN A 8 10.00 -3.73 -16.41
C ASN A 8 8.78 -2.85 -16.06
N VAL A 9 8.30 -2.05 -17.01
CA VAL A 9 7.10 -1.24 -16.83
C VAL A 9 5.92 -2.18 -16.89
N ILE A 10 5.33 -2.49 -15.74
CA ILE A 10 4.05 -3.21 -15.67
C ILE A 10 2.97 -2.19 -16.02
N PRO A 11 2.31 -2.27 -17.20
CA PRO A 11 1.29 -1.32 -17.56
C PRO A 11 0.04 -1.59 -16.72
N VAL A 12 -0.27 -0.67 -15.81
CA VAL A 12 -1.51 -0.69 -15.02
C VAL A 12 -2.57 0.11 -15.78
N LEU A 13 -3.31 -0.58 -16.65
CA LEU A 13 -4.21 0.07 -17.62
C LEU A 13 -5.55 0.56 -17.03
N SER A 14 -5.81 0.33 -15.74
CA SER A 14 -7.12 0.61 -15.13
C SER A 14 -7.09 1.32 -13.78
N VAL A 15 -5.90 1.62 -13.23
CA VAL A 15 -5.76 2.27 -11.92
C VAL A 15 -5.25 3.69 -12.10
N MET A 16 -5.96 4.66 -11.52
CA MET A 16 -5.52 6.05 -11.51
C MET A 16 -4.20 6.18 -10.73
N ALA A 17 -3.27 6.98 -11.23
CA ALA A 17 -1.94 7.13 -10.62
C ALA A 17 -1.99 7.48 -9.12
N SER A 18 -2.95 8.33 -8.70
CA SER A 18 -3.16 8.69 -7.29
C SER A 18 -3.59 7.50 -6.41
N ILE A 19 -4.37 6.56 -6.95
CA ILE A 19 -4.77 5.33 -6.25
C ILE A 19 -3.60 4.38 -6.11
N LEU A 20 -2.81 4.22 -7.17
CA LEU A 20 -1.58 3.42 -7.12
C LEU A 20 -0.58 4.00 -6.12
N SER A 21 -0.40 5.32 -6.07
CA SER A 21 0.42 5.98 -5.05
C SER A 21 -0.04 5.67 -3.63
N LYS A 22 -1.36 5.69 -3.38
CA LYS A 22 -1.94 5.31 -2.08
C LYS A 22 -1.68 3.84 -1.74
N MET A 23 -1.85 2.92 -2.69
CA MET A 23 -1.52 1.49 -2.47
C MET A 23 -0.05 1.31 -2.10
N ILE A 24 0.87 2.00 -2.79
CA ILE A 24 2.30 1.95 -2.49
C ILE A 24 2.60 2.48 -1.09
N GLU A 25 1.94 3.57 -0.67
CA GLU A 25 2.05 4.11 0.69
C GLU A 25 1.60 3.07 1.73
N TRP A 26 0.46 2.44 1.51
CA TRP A 26 -0.07 1.37 2.37
C TRP A 26 0.90 0.20 2.50
N CYS A 27 1.43 -0.31 1.38
CA CYS A 27 2.41 -1.40 1.38
C CYS A 27 3.67 -1.04 2.16
N LYS A 28 4.19 0.19 2.01
CA LYS A 28 5.39 0.65 2.72
C LYS A 28 5.17 0.70 4.23
N LYS A 29 4.06 1.27 4.71
CA LYS A 29 3.74 1.34 6.15
C LYS A 29 3.64 -0.07 6.74
N HIS A 30 2.97 -1.00 6.05
CA HIS A 30 2.83 -2.39 6.50
C HIS A 30 4.14 -3.17 6.50
N ALA A 31 5.00 -2.98 5.49
CA ALA A 31 6.31 -3.60 5.44
C ALA A 31 7.21 -3.12 6.59
N GLN A 32 7.27 -1.81 6.83
CA GLN A 32 8.04 -1.22 7.94
C GLN A 32 7.60 -1.75 9.30
N MET A 33 6.29 -1.89 9.52
CA MET A 33 5.78 -2.44 10.78
C MET A 33 6.12 -3.92 10.98
N LYS A 34 6.18 -4.69 9.89
CA LYS A 34 6.60 -6.10 9.92
C LYS A 34 8.08 -6.25 10.25
N GLU A 35 8.95 -5.40 9.68
CA GLU A 35 10.40 -5.41 9.93
C GLU A 35 10.75 -5.04 11.38
N ASN A 36 9.99 -4.12 11.98
CA ASN A 36 10.23 -3.63 13.34
C ASN A 36 9.83 -4.63 14.44
N ASN A 37 9.27 -5.81 14.13
CA ASN A 37 8.80 -6.82 15.10
C ASN A 37 9.87 -7.41 16.04
N ASN A 38 11.16 -7.13 15.82
CA ASN A 38 12.23 -7.74 16.61
C ASN A 38 12.50 -7.06 17.97
N ASN A 39 11.91 -5.90 18.29
CA ASN A 39 12.37 -5.08 19.44
C ASN A 39 11.31 -4.28 20.24
N SER A 40 10.00 -4.45 20.03
CA SER A 40 8.96 -3.70 20.80
C SER A 40 7.64 -4.44 20.90
N ASN A 41 6.87 -4.15 21.97
CA ASN A 41 5.54 -4.70 22.27
C ASN A 41 4.64 -4.76 21.02
N ASN A 42 4.40 -5.97 20.51
CA ASN A 42 3.62 -6.20 19.28
C ASN A 42 2.20 -5.63 19.36
N GLU A 43 1.58 -5.62 20.55
CA GLU A 43 0.24 -5.06 20.75
C GLU A 43 0.16 -3.54 20.52
N GLU A 44 1.19 -2.79 20.88
CA GLU A 44 1.21 -1.34 20.71
C GLU A 44 1.38 -0.96 19.23
N LYS A 45 2.22 -1.69 18.51
CA LYS A 45 2.36 -1.53 17.06
C LYS A 45 1.10 -1.91 16.30
N GLU A 46 0.42 -2.98 16.71
CA GLU A 46 -0.85 -3.35 16.09
C GLU A 46 -1.91 -2.27 16.31
N LYS A 47 -1.96 -1.66 17.49
CA LYS A 47 -2.84 -0.50 17.77
C LYS A 47 -2.48 0.73 16.93
N GLU A 48 -1.18 1.03 16.79
CA GLU A 48 -0.72 2.13 15.93
C GLU A 48 -1.10 1.87 14.47
N LEU A 49 -0.84 0.66 13.97
CA LEU A 49 -1.14 0.28 12.59
C LEU A 49 -2.65 0.33 12.31
N ARG A 50 -3.48 -0.20 13.21
CA ARG A 50 -4.95 -0.11 13.10
C ARG A 50 -5.47 1.32 13.13
N SER A 51 -4.85 2.19 13.92
CA SER A 51 -5.23 3.61 13.98
C SER A 51 -4.89 4.31 12.67
N TRP A 52 -3.69 4.04 12.14
CA TRP A 52 -3.25 4.54 10.85
C TRP A 52 -4.12 4.01 9.71
N ASP A 53 -4.48 2.73 9.69
CA ASP A 53 -5.38 2.15 8.68
C ASP A 53 -6.74 2.84 8.67
N LYS A 54 -7.27 3.13 9.86
CA LYS A 54 -8.54 3.83 10.00
C LYS A 54 -8.49 5.23 9.37
N GLU A 55 -7.41 5.97 9.58
CA GLU A 55 -7.21 7.29 8.96
C GLU A 55 -6.93 7.18 7.46
N PHE A 56 -6.20 6.14 7.04
CA PHE A 56 -5.85 5.91 5.65
C PHE A 56 -7.08 5.62 4.77
N VAL A 57 -8.07 4.89 5.30
CA VAL A 57 -9.33 4.59 4.60
C VAL A 57 -10.43 5.64 4.81
N ASP A 58 -10.17 6.68 5.61
CA ASP A 58 -11.07 7.83 5.79
C ASP A 58 -10.97 8.76 4.56
N LEU A 59 -11.46 8.25 3.44
CA LEU A 59 -11.43 8.88 2.13
C LEU A 59 -12.84 8.94 1.57
N ASP A 60 -13.05 9.81 0.57
CA ASP A 60 -14.30 9.84 -0.17
C ASP A 60 -14.64 8.45 -0.74
N THR A 61 -15.93 8.11 -0.75
CA THR A 61 -16.43 6.78 -1.15
C THR A 61 -15.95 6.36 -2.54
N ASP A 62 -15.81 7.32 -3.46
CA ASP A 62 -15.28 7.08 -4.82
C ASP A 62 -13.82 6.62 -4.80
N ILE A 63 -12.97 7.31 -4.01
CA ILE A 63 -11.56 6.96 -3.84
C ILE A 63 -11.44 5.60 -3.17
N LEU A 64 -12.26 5.33 -2.15
CA LEU A 64 -12.27 4.04 -1.45
C LEU A 64 -12.68 2.89 -2.39
N TYR A 65 -13.67 3.09 -3.25
CA TYR A 65 -14.08 2.12 -4.26
C TYR A 65 -12.93 1.84 -5.25
N HIS A 66 -12.29 2.88 -5.77
CA HIS A 66 -11.14 2.71 -6.66
C HIS A 66 -9.97 2.01 -5.98
N LEU A 67 -9.72 2.31 -4.69
CA LEU A 67 -8.71 1.66 -3.88
C LEU A 67 -9.00 0.17 -3.71
N LEU A 68 -10.26 -0.21 -3.46
CA LEU A 68 -10.70 -1.61 -3.37
C LEU A 68 -10.51 -2.37 -4.69
N VAL A 69 -10.90 -1.77 -5.82
CA VAL A 69 -10.73 -2.37 -7.15
C VAL A 69 -9.24 -2.56 -7.46
N ALA A 70 -8.40 -1.58 -7.13
CA ALA A 70 -6.96 -1.67 -7.30
C ALA A 70 -6.33 -2.75 -6.42
N ALA A 71 -6.74 -2.83 -5.14
CA ALA A 71 -6.26 -3.87 -4.22
C ALA A 71 -6.60 -5.27 -4.73
N ASN A 72 -7.82 -5.48 -5.20
CA ASN A 72 -8.24 -6.74 -5.82
C ASN A 72 -7.44 -7.05 -7.10
N TYR A 73 -7.17 -6.04 -7.94
CA TYR A 73 -6.38 -6.22 -9.16
C TYR A 73 -4.91 -6.59 -8.86
N LEU A 74 -4.32 -5.99 -7.83
CA LEU A 74 -2.93 -6.21 -7.44
C LEU A 74 -2.74 -7.38 -6.46
N ASN A 75 -3.84 -7.95 -5.96
CA ASN A 75 -3.88 -9.04 -4.98
C ASN A 75 -3.07 -8.73 -3.71
N ILE A 76 -3.40 -7.59 -3.08
CA ILE A 76 -2.80 -7.04 -1.86
C ILE A 76 -3.80 -7.14 -0.71
#